data_AF-A0A3R7HQ70-F1
#
_entry.id   AF-A0A3R7HQ70-F1
#
_cell.length_a   1.000
_cell.length_b   1.000
_cell.length_c   1.000
_cell.angle_alpha   90.00
_cell.angle_beta   90.00
_cell.angle_gamma   90.00
#
_symmetry.space_group_name_H-M   'P 1'
#
loop_
_entity.id
_entity.type
_entity.pdbx_description
1 polymer ?
#
loop_
_entity_poly.entity_id
_entity_poly.type
_entity_poly.pdbx_seq_one_letter_code
_entity_poly.pdbx_strand_id
1 'polypeptide(L)'
;MIWLSFVAFLSSVLAAAGVLRWAQDHAANYGRAVPQRFHYGDVPRLGGLAMLVGIALSWGLGRLTTAMGDSSSLRMDSWVLWWLLALMPAVVGGMVEDVTQRLAPRFRLLLSLLTAVLAVSMLGLQLPRLDLPWLDALLATAPWLGVGIALLAVTGLPHAFNIIDGYNGLAGMVAIIVCLALAHVALQVGDRGLAAVLVSTAAATGGFLVWNYPRGMLFAGDGGAYIWGGVIALASLSLVQRNPQVSPWFPMLLLIYPVWETVFSMYRKLVRGVSPGVADALHFHQLIYRRIVRRVLHGDAARRMLKRNNRTSPYLWAFTLLTVVPAVLFWRYTPVLIGFCLLFMVLYVMAYLAIIRFKVPGWLQP
;
A
#
# COMPACT_ATOMS: atom_id res chain seq x y z
N MET A 1 20.94 -5.91 -6.56
CA MET A 1 19.53 -6.10 -6.12
C MET A 1 19.42 -6.99 -4.88
N ILE A 2 19.94 -8.23 -4.90
CA ILE A 2 19.80 -9.17 -3.76
C ILE A 2 20.40 -8.60 -2.47
N TRP A 3 21.64 -8.12 -2.52
CA TRP A 3 22.30 -7.56 -1.32
C TRP A 3 21.56 -6.32 -0.78
N LEU A 4 21.07 -5.43 -1.66
CA LEU A 4 20.24 -4.28 -1.29
C LEU A 4 18.98 -4.72 -0.55
N SER A 5 18.34 -5.77 -1.07
CA SER A 5 17.13 -6.36 -0.47
C SER A 5 17.45 -6.96 0.90
N PHE A 6 18.59 -7.63 1.05
CA PHE A 6 19.05 -8.15 2.34
C PHE A 6 19.27 -7.02 3.35
N VAL A 7 19.93 -5.93 2.95
CA VAL A 7 20.11 -4.74 3.80
C VAL A 7 18.76 -4.14 4.18
N ALA A 8 17.85 -3.96 3.23
CA ALA A 8 16.51 -3.41 3.47
C ALA A 8 15.72 -4.26 4.47
N PHE A 9 15.72 -5.59 4.30
CA PHE A 9 15.08 -6.54 5.20
C PHE A 9 15.69 -6.47 6.60
N LEU A 10 17.00 -6.66 6.71
CA LEU A 10 17.68 -6.77 8.01
C LEU A 10 17.56 -5.47 8.81
N SER A 11 17.82 -4.33 8.18
CA SER A 11 17.69 -3.03 8.85
C SER A 11 16.25 -2.74 9.27
N SER A 12 15.24 -3.15 8.47
CA SER A 12 13.84 -3.02 8.88
C SER A 12 13.49 -3.94 10.06
N VAL A 13 13.97 -5.19 10.07
CA VAL A 13 13.80 -6.11 11.23
C VAL A 13 14.41 -5.51 12.49
N LEU A 14 15.64 -4.99 12.41
CA LEU A 14 16.37 -4.42 13.54
C LEU A 14 15.72 -3.12 14.03
N ALA A 15 15.31 -2.23 13.11
CA ALA A 15 14.61 -1.01 13.47
C ALA A 15 13.26 -1.31 14.13
N ALA A 16 12.51 -2.29 13.63
CA ALA A 16 11.27 -2.75 14.26
C ALA A 16 11.51 -3.33 15.66
N ALA A 17 12.59 -4.11 15.86
CA ALA A 17 12.98 -4.59 17.18
C ALA A 17 13.31 -3.42 18.15
N GLY A 18 14.02 -2.40 17.66
CA GLY A 18 14.32 -1.19 18.42
C GLY A 18 13.06 -0.42 18.84
N VAL A 19 12.11 -0.24 17.90
CA VAL A 19 10.80 0.38 18.16
C VAL A 19 10.02 -0.40 19.23
N LEU A 20 10.02 -1.73 19.15
CA LEU A 20 9.34 -2.58 20.12
C LEU A 20 9.93 -2.45 21.52
N ARG A 21 11.27 -2.45 21.65
CA ARG A 21 11.96 -2.23 22.92
C ARG A 21 11.64 -0.85 23.49
N TRP A 22 11.79 0.19 22.68
CA TRP A 22 11.48 1.57 23.06
C TRP A 22 10.04 1.72 23.57
N ALA A 23 9.07 1.11 22.88
CA ALA A 23 7.67 1.16 23.27
C ALA A 23 7.40 0.43 24.61
N GLN A 24 8.08 -0.69 24.86
CA GLN A 24 7.97 -1.42 26.13
C GLN A 24 8.53 -0.61 27.31
N ASP A 25 9.69 0.01 27.13
CA ASP A 25 10.33 0.83 28.17
C ASP A 25 9.51 2.08 28.49
N HIS A 26 8.95 2.73 27.47
CA HIS A 26 8.09 3.92 27.67
C HIS A 26 6.76 3.55 28.32
N ALA A 27 6.14 2.42 27.96
CA ALA A 27 4.92 1.94 28.62
C ALA A 27 5.13 1.60 30.09
N ALA A 28 6.34 1.17 30.50
CA ALA A 28 6.68 0.90 31.89
C ALA A 28 6.80 2.16 32.76
N ASN A 29 7.10 3.31 32.16
CA ASN A 29 7.33 4.59 32.86
C ASN A 29 6.04 5.39 33.15
N TYR A 30 4.89 5.01 32.59
CA TYR A 30 3.62 5.70 32.86
C TYR A 30 2.90 5.10 34.08
N GLY A 31 2.61 5.94 35.08
CA GLY A 31 1.76 5.58 36.22
C GLY A 31 0.32 5.25 35.78
N ARG A 32 -0.35 4.35 36.51
CA ARG A 32 -1.70 3.81 36.21
C ARG A 32 -2.83 4.85 36.05
N ALA A 33 -2.58 6.13 36.34
CA ALA A 33 -3.59 7.18 36.44
C ALA A 33 -3.62 8.19 35.27
N VAL A 34 -2.78 8.04 34.22
CA VAL A 34 -2.77 8.97 33.08
C VAL A 34 -3.78 8.54 32.00
N PRO A 35 -4.63 9.44 31.48
CA PRO A 35 -5.58 9.10 30.42
C PRO A 35 -4.86 8.70 29.13
N GLN A 36 -5.00 7.42 28.77
CA GLN A 36 -4.96 6.83 27.42
C GLN A 36 -3.93 7.41 26.43
N ARG A 37 -2.68 6.92 26.41
CA ARG A 37 -1.81 7.00 25.21
C ARG A 37 -0.95 5.75 24.96
N PHE A 38 -0.45 5.13 26.02
CA PHE A 38 0.31 3.87 25.92
C PHE A 38 0.00 3.03 27.16
N HIS A 39 -1.11 2.28 27.15
CA HIS A 39 -1.36 1.32 28.22
C HIS A 39 -0.47 0.09 28.02
N TYR A 40 -0.12 -0.57 29.12
CA TYR A 40 0.51 -1.88 29.10
C TYR A 40 -0.41 -2.86 28.32
N GLY A 41 -0.02 -3.20 27.08
CA GLY A 41 -0.80 -4.05 26.19
C GLY A 41 -1.18 -3.43 24.83
N ASP A 42 -0.96 -2.13 24.62
CA ASP A 42 -1.19 -1.51 23.30
C ASP A 42 -0.03 -1.81 22.34
N VAL A 43 -0.37 -2.31 21.15
CA VAL A 43 0.59 -2.63 20.09
C VAL A 43 1.04 -1.33 19.40
N PRO A 44 2.35 -1.04 19.30
CA PRO A 44 2.84 0.18 18.66
C PRO A 44 2.47 0.26 17.17
N ARG A 45 2.15 1.46 16.67
CA ARG A 45 1.80 1.76 15.27
C ARG A 45 2.95 2.38 14.48
N LEU A 46 4.19 2.00 14.81
CA LEU A 46 5.41 2.61 14.27
C LEU A 46 6.14 1.73 13.26
N GLY A 47 5.43 0.78 12.62
CA GLY A 47 6.00 -0.07 11.58
C GLY A 47 6.50 0.70 10.36
N GLY A 48 5.85 1.82 10.03
CA GLY A 48 6.32 2.75 8.99
C GLY A 48 7.75 3.24 9.22
N LEU A 49 8.14 3.52 10.47
CA LEU A 49 9.51 3.97 10.79
C LEU A 49 10.53 2.88 10.49
N ALA A 50 10.22 1.64 10.88
CA ALA A 50 11.08 0.50 10.61
C ALA A 50 11.24 0.25 9.10
N MET A 51 10.17 0.39 8.32
CA MET A 51 10.24 0.26 6.86
C MET A 51 11.02 1.42 6.23
N LEU A 52 10.81 2.65 6.68
CA LEU A 52 11.52 3.83 6.17
C LEU A 52 13.03 3.70 6.35
N VAL A 53 13.50 3.23 7.52
CA VAL A 53 14.93 3.00 7.76
C VAL A 53 15.51 2.02 6.74
N GLY A 54 14.82 0.89 6.49
CA GLY A 54 15.31 -0.09 5.52
C GLY A 54 15.27 0.38 4.08
N ILE A 55 14.22 1.11 3.70
CA ILE A 55 14.09 1.74 2.38
C ILE A 55 15.18 2.78 2.18
N ALA A 56 15.34 3.73 3.10
CA ALA A 56 16.30 4.82 2.99
C ALA A 56 17.75 4.30 2.92
N LEU A 57 18.11 3.35 3.80
CA LEU A 57 19.44 2.73 3.78
C LEU A 57 19.69 2.00 2.46
N SER A 58 18.78 1.13 2.03
CA SER A 58 18.96 0.39 0.78
C SER A 58 19.00 1.29 -0.44
N TRP A 59 18.13 2.29 -0.53
CA TRP A 59 18.08 3.19 -1.68
C TRP A 59 19.31 4.11 -1.73
N GLY A 60 19.74 4.64 -0.58
CA GLY A 60 20.97 5.42 -0.46
C GLY A 60 22.20 4.60 -0.84
N LEU A 61 22.30 3.36 -0.36
CA LEU A 61 23.37 2.44 -0.73
C LEU A 61 23.35 2.05 -2.22
N GLY A 62 22.17 1.87 -2.81
CA GLY A 62 22.01 1.67 -4.25
C GLY A 62 22.52 2.87 -5.06
N ARG A 63 22.24 4.09 -4.59
CA ARG A 63 22.76 5.32 -5.19
C ARG A 63 24.27 5.48 -5.05
N LEU A 64 24.83 5.11 -3.89
CA LEU A 64 26.27 5.17 -3.64
C LEU A 64 27.02 4.16 -4.52
N THR A 65 26.54 2.91 -4.58
CA THR A 65 27.13 1.89 -5.45
C THR A 65 27.02 2.23 -6.93
N THR A 66 25.92 2.89 -7.34
CA THR A 66 25.81 3.42 -8.71
C THR A 66 26.88 4.48 -8.98
N ALA A 67 27.14 5.37 -8.01
CA ALA A 67 28.17 6.41 -8.13
C ALA A 67 29.60 5.86 -8.22
N MET A 68 29.88 4.73 -7.56
CA MET A 68 31.21 4.14 -7.42
C MET A 68 31.58 3.18 -8.55
N GLY A 69 30.78 3.09 -9.63
CA GLY A 69 31.10 2.28 -10.81
C GLY A 69 30.19 1.07 -11.08
N ASP A 70 28.96 1.08 -10.54
CA ASP A 70 27.82 0.15 -10.78
C ASP A 70 28.11 -1.16 -11.53
N SER A 71 28.82 -2.10 -10.90
CA SER A 71 29.07 -3.43 -11.46
C SER A 71 27.79 -4.22 -11.77
N SER A 72 26.66 -3.83 -11.18
CA SER A 72 25.35 -4.47 -11.35
C SER A 72 24.41 -3.76 -12.34
N SER A 73 24.85 -2.63 -12.93
CA SER A 73 24.08 -1.73 -13.80
C SER A 73 22.64 -1.51 -13.31
N LEU A 74 22.48 -1.21 -12.02
CA LEU A 74 21.18 -0.85 -11.44
C LEU A 74 20.70 0.52 -11.90
N ARG A 75 21.61 1.46 -12.20
CA ARG A 75 21.25 2.83 -12.64
C ARG A 75 20.34 3.55 -11.63
N MET A 76 20.65 3.41 -10.34
CA MET A 76 19.96 4.11 -9.26
C MET A 76 20.55 5.51 -9.08
N ASP A 77 20.35 6.38 -10.07
CA ASP A 77 20.88 7.76 -10.06
C ASP A 77 20.16 8.66 -9.03
N SER A 78 20.44 9.96 -9.06
CA SER A 78 19.92 10.93 -8.09
C SER A 78 18.39 10.99 -8.01
N TRP A 79 17.66 10.49 -9.00
CA TRP A 79 16.19 10.38 -8.97
C TRP A 79 15.66 9.60 -7.76
N VAL A 80 16.43 8.62 -7.25
CA VAL A 80 16.05 7.84 -6.06
C VAL A 80 16.03 8.70 -4.80
N LEU A 81 16.94 9.67 -4.68
CA LEU A 81 16.96 10.61 -3.55
C LEU A 81 15.79 11.60 -3.64
N TRP A 82 15.45 12.03 -4.86
CA TRP A 82 14.27 12.87 -5.09
C TRP A 82 12.97 12.15 -4.77
N TRP A 83 12.87 10.84 -5.00
CA TRP A 83 11.74 10.03 -4.52
C TRP A 83 11.64 10.04 -3.00
N LEU A 84 12.74 9.79 -2.29
CA LEU A 84 12.75 9.84 -0.82
C LEU A 84 12.26 11.20 -0.32
N LEU A 85 12.79 12.28 -0.88
CA LEU A 85 12.41 13.64 -0.50
C LEU A 85 10.93 13.94 -0.79
N ALA A 86 10.43 13.57 -1.97
CA ALA A 86 9.04 13.81 -2.35
C ALA A 86 8.05 13.04 -1.46
N LEU A 87 8.42 11.85 -0.98
CA LEU A 87 7.58 11.04 -0.07
C LEU A 87 7.49 11.61 1.35
N MET A 88 8.45 12.42 1.78
CA MET A 88 8.56 12.85 3.19
C MET A 88 7.30 13.53 3.76
N PRO A 89 6.61 14.46 3.07
CA PRO A 89 5.43 15.10 3.63
C PRO A 89 4.35 14.11 4.08
N ALA A 90 3.96 13.17 3.22
CA ALA A 90 2.99 12.13 3.57
C ALA A 90 3.56 11.22 4.67
N VAL A 91 4.76 10.68 4.49
CA VAL A 91 5.34 9.70 5.42
C VAL A 91 5.51 10.27 6.83
N VAL A 92 6.05 11.48 6.96
CA VAL A 92 6.19 12.18 8.24
C VAL A 92 4.81 12.53 8.80
N GLY A 93 3.87 12.99 7.97
CA GLY A 93 2.49 13.23 8.39
C GLY A 93 1.82 12.01 8.99
N GLY A 94 1.98 10.85 8.35
CA GLY A 94 1.48 9.57 8.84
C GLY A 94 2.14 9.16 10.16
N MET A 95 3.47 9.30 10.28
CA MET A 95 4.18 9.01 11.53
C MET A 95 3.78 9.95 12.67
N VAL A 96 3.59 11.24 12.38
CA VAL A 96 3.08 12.21 13.35
C VAL A 96 1.68 11.82 13.81
N GLU A 97 0.81 11.37 12.90
CA GLU A 97 -0.50 10.84 13.29
C GLU A 97 -0.37 9.57 14.15
N ASP A 98 0.49 8.63 13.78
CA ASP A 98 0.67 7.39 14.54
C ASP A 98 1.16 7.64 15.98
N VAL A 99 2.00 8.66 16.19
CA VAL A 99 2.50 9.06 17.52
C VAL A 99 1.50 9.92 18.27
N THR A 100 0.86 10.89 17.61
CA THR A 100 0.08 11.94 18.29
C THR A 100 -1.41 11.65 18.36
N GLN A 101 -1.95 10.91 17.39
CA GLN A 101 -3.37 10.64 17.15
C GLN A 101 -4.25 11.90 17.17
N ARG A 102 -3.74 12.99 16.60
CA ARG A 102 -4.36 14.34 16.64
C ARG A 102 -4.52 14.96 15.26
N LEU A 103 -3.99 14.33 14.21
CA LEU A 103 -3.94 14.88 12.88
C LEU A 103 -5.25 14.60 12.13
N ALA A 104 -6.05 15.65 11.98
CA ALA A 104 -7.32 15.55 11.27
C ALA A 104 -7.14 15.03 9.83
N PRO A 105 -8.11 14.26 9.28
CA PRO A 105 -8.02 13.68 7.94
C PRO A 105 -7.67 14.68 6.83
N ARG A 106 -8.16 15.92 6.93
CA ARG A 106 -7.84 17.00 5.98
C ARG A 106 -6.34 17.30 5.87
N PHE A 107 -5.61 17.29 6.99
CA PHE A 107 -4.17 17.56 6.99
C PHE A 107 -3.40 16.39 6.43
N ARG A 108 -3.84 15.15 6.69
CA ARG A 108 -3.29 13.94 6.09
C ARG A 108 -3.43 13.94 4.57
N LEU A 109 -4.58 14.37 4.06
CA LEU A 109 -4.82 14.57 2.63
C LEU A 109 -3.94 15.70 2.04
N LEU A 110 -3.81 16.83 2.74
CA LEU A 110 -2.95 17.94 2.29
C LEU A 110 -1.48 17.55 2.21
N LEU A 111 -0.97 16.77 3.17
CA LEU A 111 0.40 16.26 3.15
C LEU A 111 0.62 15.25 2.02
N SER A 112 -0.36 14.39 1.75
CA SER A 112 -0.32 13.47 0.59
C SER A 112 -0.37 14.22 -0.74
N LEU A 113 -1.16 15.30 -0.81
CA LEU A 113 -1.20 16.19 -1.98
C LEU A 113 0.13 16.93 -2.15
N LEU A 114 0.76 17.39 -1.07
CA LEU A 114 2.09 18.00 -1.13
C LEU A 114 3.13 17.01 -1.67
N THR A 115 3.10 15.76 -1.20
CA THR A 115 3.92 14.68 -1.78
C THR A 115 3.69 14.51 -3.28
N ALA A 116 2.42 14.56 -3.73
CA ALA A 116 2.08 14.48 -5.14
C ALA A 116 2.61 15.68 -5.95
N VAL A 117 2.48 16.91 -5.44
CA VAL A 117 3.00 18.13 -6.07
C VAL A 117 4.52 18.11 -6.18
N LEU A 118 5.23 17.64 -5.14
CA LEU A 118 6.68 17.46 -5.18
C LEU A 118 7.07 16.38 -6.20
N ALA A 119 6.35 15.26 -6.25
CA ALA A 119 6.62 14.21 -7.22
C ALA A 119 6.47 14.71 -8.67
N VAL A 120 5.40 15.45 -8.97
CA VAL A 120 5.18 16.03 -10.31
C VAL A 120 6.26 17.06 -10.63
N SER A 121 6.52 18.02 -9.73
CA SER A 121 7.42 19.15 -10.02
C SER A 121 8.89 18.77 -10.04
N MET A 122 9.34 17.86 -9.17
CA MET A 122 10.75 17.48 -9.05
C MET A 122 11.14 16.32 -9.96
N LEU A 123 10.20 15.41 -10.27
CA LEU A 123 10.47 14.20 -11.06
C LEU A 123 9.87 14.25 -12.46
N GLY A 124 9.08 15.29 -12.80
CA GLY A 124 8.35 15.37 -14.06
C GLY A 124 7.32 14.24 -14.21
N LEU A 125 6.79 13.74 -13.09
CA LEU A 125 5.90 12.59 -13.07
C LEU A 125 4.52 12.96 -13.63
N GLN A 126 4.06 12.23 -14.64
CA GLN A 126 2.75 12.42 -15.24
C GLN A 126 2.25 11.10 -15.85
N LEU A 127 0.94 11.02 -16.12
CA LEU A 127 0.40 9.93 -16.92
C LEU A 127 0.32 10.37 -18.39
N PRO A 128 1.19 9.87 -19.29
CA PRO A 128 1.23 10.35 -20.66
C PRO A 128 0.12 9.79 -21.56
N ARG A 129 -0.47 8.65 -21.18
CA ARG A 129 -1.45 7.91 -22.00
C ARG A 129 -2.27 6.94 -21.15
N LEU A 130 -3.39 6.51 -21.71
CA LEU A 130 -4.29 5.47 -21.21
C LEU A 130 -4.43 4.29 -22.18
N ASP A 131 -3.75 4.33 -23.33
CA ASP A 131 -3.84 3.35 -24.43
C ASP A 131 -5.29 3.20 -24.93
N LEU A 132 -5.99 4.33 -25.01
CA LEU A 132 -7.36 4.47 -25.50
C LEU A 132 -7.37 5.65 -26.49
N PRO A 133 -7.52 5.41 -27.80
CA PRO A 133 -7.23 6.43 -28.83
C PRO A 133 -7.90 7.79 -28.61
N TRP A 134 -9.16 7.79 -28.17
CA TRP A 134 -9.92 9.00 -27.91
C TRP A 134 -9.49 9.74 -26.63
N LEU A 135 -9.08 9.03 -25.59
CA LEU A 135 -8.50 9.64 -24.39
C LEU A 135 -7.08 10.12 -24.65
N ASP A 136 -6.28 9.36 -25.40
CA ASP A 136 -4.91 9.73 -25.70
C ASP A 136 -4.85 11.00 -26.57
N ALA A 137 -5.80 11.16 -27.51
CA ALA A 137 -5.98 12.41 -28.24
C ALA A 137 -6.30 13.59 -27.29
N LEU A 138 -7.18 13.37 -26.30
CA LEU A 138 -7.48 14.38 -25.29
C LEU A 138 -6.25 14.73 -24.43
N LEU A 139 -5.53 13.73 -23.92
CA LEU A 139 -4.31 13.93 -23.12
C LEU A 139 -3.23 14.67 -23.92
N ALA A 140 -3.12 14.41 -25.23
CA ALA A 140 -2.19 15.13 -26.09
C ALA A 140 -2.54 16.63 -26.20
N THR A 141 -3.82 16.97 -26.29
CA THR A 141 -4.28 18.38 -26.34
C THR A 141 -4.29 19.06 -24.96
N ALA A 142 -4.43 18.29 -23.88
CA ALA A 142 -4.54 18.77 -22.52
C ALA A 142 -3.64 17.97 -21.55
N PRO A 143 -2.29 18.13 -21.61
CA PRO A 143 -1.36 17.34 -20.79
C PRO A 143 -1.55 17.51 -19.27
N TRP A 144 -2.13 18.64 -18.85
CA TRP A 144 -2.48 18.90 -17.46
C TRP A 144 -3.49 17.87 -16.89
N LEU A 145 -4.27 17.18 -17.73
CA LEU A 145 -5.11 16.06 -17.31
C LEU A 145 -4.26 14.87 -16.84
N GLY A 146 -3.18 14.54 -17.57
CA GLY A 146 -2.24 13.50 -17.19
C GLY A 146 -1.51 13.82 -15.88
N VAL A 147 -1.21 15.10 -15.65
CA VAL A 147 -0.70 15.61 -14.37
C VAL A 147 -1.76 15.48 -13.27
N GLY A 148 -3.01 15.85 -13.54
CA GLY A 148 -4.12 15.71 -12.60
C GLY A 148 -4.35 14.27 -12.15
N ILE A 149 -4.27 13.31 -13.08
CA ILE A 149 -4.36 11.87 -12.77
C ILE A 149 -3.16 11.44 -11.90
N ALA A 150 -1.95 11.90 -12.20
CA ALA A 150 -0.78 11.63 -11.37
C ALA A 150 -0.94 12.19 -9.94
N LEU A 151 -1.44 13.43 -9.81
CA LEU A 151 -1.73 14.04 -8.52
C LEU A 151 -2.76 13.22 -7.73
N LEU A 152 -3.84 12.81 -8.38
CA LEU A 152 -4.87 11.98 -7.78
C LEU A 152 -4.31 10.62 -7.32
N ALA A 153 -3.51 9.97 -8.15
CA ALA A 153 -2.93 8.66 -7.84
C ALA A 153 -1.97 8.74 -6.64
N VAL A 154 -1.05 9.70 -6.62
CA VAL A 154 -0.06 9.85 -5.54
C VAL A 154 -0.72 10.34 -4.24
N THR A 155 -1.78 11.16 -4.32
CA THR A 155 -2.54 11.59 -3.14
C THR A 155 -3.42 10.47 -2.60
N GLY A 156 -4.12 9.74 -3.48
CA GLY A 156 -5.17 8.80 -3.10
C GLY A 156 -4.66 7.43 -2.67
N LEU A 157 -3.59 6.92 -3.29
CA LEU A 157 -3.12 5.56 -3.03
C LEU A 157 -2.62 5.34 -1.59
N PRO A 158 -1.91 6.29 -0.93
CA PRO A 158 -1.64 6.25 0.51
C PRO A 158 -2.87 5.95 1.36
N HIS A 159 -3.99 6.64 1.08
CA HIS A 159 -5.25 6.46 1.80
C HIS A 159 -5.95 5.15 1.45
N ALA A 160 -5.84 4.69 0.19
CA ALA A 160 -6.37 3.41 -0.23
C ALA A 160 -5.66 2.23 0.48
N PHE A 161 -4.34 2.30 0.65
CA PHE A 161 -3.59 1.34 1.46
C PHE A 161 -3.95 1.41 2.94
N ASN A 162 -4.14 2.62 3.48
CA ASN A 162 -4.57 2.82 4.87
C ASN A 162 -5.94 2.20 5.15
N ILE A 163 -6.87 2.24 4.19
CA ILE A 163 -8.19 1.61 4.30
C ILE A 163 -8.09 0.09 4.42
N ILE A 164 -7.20 -0.56 3.64
CA ILE A 164 -7.06 -2.02 3.68
C ILE A 164 -6.15 -2.52 4.81
N ASP A 165 -5.45 -1.64 5.53
CA ASP A 165 -4.57 -1.97 6.66
C ASP A 165 -5.33 -2.18 7.98
N GLY A 166 -6.34 -3.06 7.97
CA GLY A 166 -7.13 -3.40 9.16
C GLY A 166 -6.77 -4.73 9.83
N TYR A 167 -5.90 -5.53 9.19
CA TYR A 167 -5.70 -6.95 9.50
C TYR A 167 -4.21 -7.31 9.46
N ASN A 168 -3.72 -8.06 10.45
CA ASN A 168 -2.31 -8.45 10.54
C ASN A 168 -1.85 -9.14 9.25
N GLY A 169 -0.81 -8.61 8.62
CA GLY A 169 -0.22 -9.12 7.39
C GLY A 169 -1.02 -8.86 6.12
N LEU A 170 -2.17 -8.18 6.18
CA LEU A 170 -2.97 -7.93 4.99
C LEU A 170 -2.30 -6.92 4.06
N ALA A 171 -2.27 -5.64 4.44
CA ALA A 171 -1.78 -4.57 3.59
C ALA A 171 -0.30 -4.74 3.24
N GLY A 172 0.53 -5.19 4.20
CA GLY A 172 1.95 -5.43 3.95
C GLY A 172 2.21 -6.53 2.92
N MET A 173 1.47 -7.65 2.95
CA MET A 173 1.63 -8.68 1.90
C MET A 173 1.07 -8.23 0.56
N VAL A 174 -0.03 -7.48 0.54
CA VAL A 174 -0.53 -6.85 -0.70
C VAL A 174 0.54 -5.94 -1.30
N ALA A 175 1.19 -5.10 -0.49
CA ALA A 175 2.28 -4.25 -0.92
C ALA A 175 3.48 -5.06 -1.46
N ILE A 176 3.87 -6.17 -0.81
CA ILE A 176 4.92 -7.07 -1.33
C ILE A 176 4.54 -7.64 -2.69
N ILE A 177 3.33 -8.20 -2.82
CA ILE A 177 2.86 -8.81 -4.08
C ILE A 177 2.87 -7.78 -5.21
N VAL A 178 2.34 -6.57 -4.96
CA VAL A 178 2.31 -5.49 -5.95
C VAL A 178 3.72 -5.02 -6.30
N CYS A 179 4.58 -4.80 -5.31
CA CYS A 179 5.97 -4.39 -5.55
C CYS A 179 6.73 -5.43 -6.38
N LEU A 180 6.56 -6.72 -6.09
CA LEU A 180 7.22 -7.79 -6.86
C LEU A 180 6.65 -7.91 -8.28
N ALA A 181 5.34 -7.73 -8.47
CA ALA A 181 4.73 -7.70 -9.79
C ALA A 181 5.24 -6.52 -10.65
N LEU A 182 5.28 -5.32 -10.07
CA LEU A 182 5.88 -4.14 -10.72
C LEU A 182 7.37 -4.36 -11.01
N ALA A 183 8.12 -4.93 -10.07
CA ALA A 183 9.54 -5.20 -10.24
C ALA A 183 9.79 -6.23 -11.36
N HIS A 184 8.94 -7.26 -11.45
CA HIS A 184 9.00 -8.25 -12.51
C HIS A 184 8.84 -7.61 -13.88
N VAL A 185 7.82 -6.78 -14.09
CA VAL A 185 7.63 -6.06 -15.37
C VAL A 185 8.74 -5.05 -15.62
N ALA A 186 9.20 -4.32 -14.59
CA ALA A 186 10.35 -3.42 -14.68
C ALA A 186 11.61 -4.14 -15.19
N LEU A 187 11.87 -5.37 -14.72
CA LEU A 187 12.97 -6.20 -15.22
C LEU A 187 12.77 -6.61 -16.68
N GLN A 188 11.54 -6.96 -17.09
CA GLN A 188 11.24 -7.33 -18.48
C GLN A 188 11.48 -6.18 -19.47
N VAL A 189 11.33 -4.93 -19.02
CA VAL A 189 11.58 -3.72 -19.83
C VAL A 189 12.96 -3.12 -19.63
N GLY A 190 13.81 -3.73 -18.81
CA GLY A 190 15.17 -3.27 -18.55
C GLY A 190 15.31 -2.10 -17.56
N ASP A 191 14.22 -1.68 -16.89
CA ASP A 191 14.26 -0.65 -15.84
C ASP A 191 14.73 -1.27 -14.51
N ARG A 192 16.03 -1.61 -14.46
CA ARG A 192 16.67 -2.28 -13.32
C ARG A 192 16.69 -1.41 -12.06
N GLY A 193 16.72 -0.09 -12.21
CA GLY A 193 16.74 0.86 -11.10
C GLY A 193 15.40 0.90 -10.39
N LEU A 194 14.32 0.97 -11.16
CA LEU A 194 12.96 0.87 -10.62
C LEU A 194 12.71 -0.50 -9.99
N ALA A 195 13.16 -1.58 -10.63
CA ALA A 195 13.07 -2.91 -10.05
C ALA A 195 13.82 -3.01 -8.71
N ALA A 196 15.01 -2.39 -8.59
CA ALA A 196 15.80 -2.43 -7.35
C ALA A 196 15.10 -1.69 -6.21
N VAL A 197 14.50 -0.54 -6.52
CA VAL A 197 13.64 0.23 -5.60
C VAL A 197 12.46 -0.61 -5.09
N LEU A 198 11.77 -1.31 -5.99
CA LEU A 198 10.60 -2.11 -5.65
C LEU A 198 10.94 -3.38 -4.86
N VAL A 199 11.98 -4.12 -5.25
CA VAL A 199 12.40 -5.34 -4.52
C VAL A 199 12.94 -4.99 -3.13
N SER A 200 13.71 -3.91 -3.00
CA SER A 200 14.17 -3.44 -1.67
C SER A 200 13.00 -2.97 -0.79
N THR A 201 11.99 -2.33 -1.36
CA THR A 201 10.76 -1.95 -0.64
C THR A 201 9.98 -3.19 -0.18
N ALA A 202 9.84 -4.20 -1.05
CA ALA A 202 9.23 -5.47 -0.69
C ALA A 202 10.02 -6.17 0.44
N ALA A 203 11.35 -6.13 0.39
CA ALA A 203 12.21 -6.73 1.40
C ALA A 203 12.14 -5.98 2.75
N ALA A 204 12.14 -4.64 2.77
CA ALA A 204 11.90 -3.85 3.97
C ALA A 204 10.52 -4.16 4.58
N THR A 205 9.49 -4.27 3.73
CA THR A 205 8.14 -4.67 4.15
C THR A 205 8.15 -6.09 4.75
N GLY A 206 8.92 -7.01 4.16
CA GLY A 206 9.15 -8.35 4.71
C GLY A 206 9.77 -8.31 6.10
N GLY A 207 10.72 -7.40 6.33
CA GLY A 207 11.35 -7.21 7.65
C GLY A 207 10.38 -6.70 8.71
N PHE A 208 9.51 -5.75 8.34
CA PHE A 208 8.38 -5.34 9.18
C PHE A 208 7.40 -6.51 9.45
N LEU A 209 7.09 -7.31 8.43
CA LEU A 209 6.12 -8.41 8.53
C LEU A 209 6.54 -9.51 9.51
N VAL A 210 7.84 -9.69 9.77
CA VAL A 210 8.33 -10.60 10.84
C VAL A 210 7.68 -10.27 12.19
N TRP A 211 7.46 -8.99 12.46
CA TRP A 211 6.87 -8.51 13.70
C TRP A 211 5.34 -8.34 13.60
N ASN A 212 4.81 -8.13 12.39
CA ASN A 212 3.38 -7.91 12.17
C ASN A 212 2.57 -9.21 11.96
N TYR A 213 3.06 -10.18 11.18
CA TYR A 213 2.34 -11.42 10.87
C TYR A 213 3.09 -12.65 11.42
N PRO A 214 2.41 -13.61 12.06
CA PRO A 214 0.97 -13.68 12.33
C PRO A 214 0.56 -12.99 13.64
N ARG A 215 1.53 -12.53 14.45
CA ARG A 215 1.30 -12.18 15.86
C ARG A 215 0.75 -10.78 16.10
N GLY A 216 0.99 -9.83 15.18
CA GLY A 216 0.57 -8.43 15.32
C GLY A 216 1.32 -7.71 16.44
N MET A 217 2.65 -7.90 16.54
CA MET A 217 3.46 -7.24 17.58
C MET A 217 3.78 -5.78 17.25
N LEU A 218 3.70 -5.42 15.97
CA LEU A 218 3.91 -4.06 15.46
C LEU A 218 2.91 -3.80 14.34
N PHE A 219 2.21 -2.68 14.35
CA PHE A 219 1.33 -2.26 13.25
C PHE A 219 2.03 -1.28 12.32
N ALA A 220 1.67 -1.30 11.04
CA ALA A 220 2.31 -0.44 10.03
C ALA A 220 2.03 1.04 10.33
N GLY A 221 0.80 1.33 10.74
CA GLY A 221 0.36 2.71 11.00
C GLY A 221 0.07 3.47 9.70
N ASP A 222 -0.37 4.71 9.85
CA ASP A 222 -0.56 5.63 8.73
C ASP A 222 0.77 5.87 8.01
N GLY A 223 1.89 5.97 8.74
CA GLY A 223 3.23 6.09 8.14
C GLY A 223 3.57 4.92 7.22
N GLY A 224 3.27 3.69 7.62
CA GLY A 224 3.51 2.51 6.78
C GLY A 224 2.62 2.45 5.55
N ALA A 225 1.32 2.72 5.71
CA ALA A 225 0.37 2.80 4.60
C ALA A 225 0.77 3.87 3.57
N TYR A 226 1.27 5.02 4.03
CA TYR A 226 1.64 6.13 3.15
C TYR A 226 2.96 5.89 2.43
N ILE A 227 3.89 5.15 3.05
CA ILE A 227 5.08 4.63 2.36
C ILE A 227 4.63 3.70 1.21
N TRP A 228 3.80 2.68 1.49
CA TRP A 228 3.37 1.74 0.45
C TRP A 228 2.64 2.44 -0.69
N GLY A 229 1.60 3.22 -0.37
CA GLY A 229 0.80 3.91 -1.37
C GLY A 229 1.63 4.94 -2.15
N GLY A 230 2.52 5.68 -1.49
CA GLY A 230 3.39 6.65 -2.16
C GLY A 230 4.38 5.97 -3.11
N VAL A 231 5.17 5.01 -2.62
CA VAL A 231 6.18 4.32 -3.45
C VAL A 231 5.54 3.59 -4.62
N ILE A 232 4.42 2.90 -4.40
CA ILE A 232 3.73 2.15 -5.45
C ILE A 232 3.09 3.09 -6.48
N ALA A 233 2.57 4.26 -6.09
CA ALA A 233 2.06 5.25 -7.03
C ALA A 233 3.19 5.83 -7.90
N LEU A 234 4.31 6.24 -7.28
CA LEU A 234 5.49 6.74 -8.00
C LEU A 234 6.04 5.70 -8.98
N ALA A 235 6.11 4.44 -8.55
CA ALA A 235 6.58 3.34 -9.37
C ALA A 235 5.65 3.00 -10.52
N SER A 236 4.34 2.98 -10.29
CA SER A 236 3.35 2.72 -11.32
C SER A 236 3.42 3.78 -12.43
N LEU A 237 3.44 5.06 -12.04
CA LEU A 237 3.53 6.18 -12.98
C LEU A 237 4.88 6.17 -13.71
N SER A 238 5.99 5.98 -13.00
CA SER A 238 7.33 5.94 -13.61
C SER A 238 7.50 4.77 -14.57
N LEU A 239 7.00 3.59 -14.22
CA LEU A 239 7.07 2.41 -15.10
C LEU A 239 6.35 2.70 -16.41
N VAL A 240 5.11 3.19 -16.33
CA VAL A 240 4.25 3.50 -17.48
C VAL A 240 4.80 4.65 -18.32
N GLN A 241 5.36 5.69 -17.68
CA GLN A 241 5.92 6.87 -18.35
C GLN A 241 7.24 6.57 -19.05
N ARG A 242 8.13 5.77 -18.44
CA ARG A 242 9.45 5.43 -19.00
C ARG A 242 9.40 4.33 -20.06
N ASN A 243 8.34 3.52 -20.05
CA ASN A 243 8.25 2.29 -20.86
C ASN A 243 6.92 2.24 -21.63
N PRO A 244 6.87 2.76 -22.88
CA PRO A 244 5.67 2.79 -23.71
C PRO A 244 5.02 1.43 -23.97
N GLN A 245 5.79 0.35 -23.87
CA GLN A 245 5.33 -1.04 -23.98
C GLN A 245 4.50 -1.52 -22.78
N VAL A 246 4.56 -0.84 -21.63
CA VAL A 246 3.80 -1.23 -20.42
C VAL A 246 2.45 -0.54 -20.42
N SER A 247 1.37 -1.31 -20.49
CA SER A 247 0.02 -0.75 -20.45
C SER A 247 -0.22 0.06 -19.16
N PRO A 248 -0.82 1.27 -19.23
CA PRO A 248 -1.28 2.02 -18.05
C PRO A 248 -2.26 1.23 -17.17
N TRP A 249 -2.94 0.24 -17.76
CA TRP A 249 -3.91 -0.60 -17.06
C TRP A 249 -3.27 -1.75 -16.28
N PHE A 250 -1.98 -2.04 -16.50
CA PHE A 250 -1.23 -3.03 -15.73
C PHE A 250 -1.17 -2.65 -14.24
N PRO A 251 -0.61 -1.50 -13.83
CA PRO A 251 -0.63 -1.10 -12.43
C PRO A 251 -2.06 -0.84 -11.91
N MET A 252 -2.99 -0.40 -12.78
CA MET A 252 -4.38 -0.22 -12.38
C MET A 252 -5.02 -1.55 -11.92
N LEU A 253 -4.81 -2.65 -12.67
CA LEU A 253 -5.32 -3.97 -12.29
C LEU A 253 -4.63 -4.52 -11.04
N LEU A 254 -3.33 -4.26 -10.85
CA LEU A 254 -2.63 -4.61 -9.60
C LEU A 254 -3.27 -3.92 -8.38
N LEU A 255 -3.72 -2.68 -8.56
CA LEU A 255 -4.23 -1.81 -7.50
C LEU A 255 -5.76 -1.74 -7.42
N ILE A 256 -6.45 -2.51 -8.26
CA ILE A 256 -7.90 -2.41 -8.38
C ILE A 256 -8.60 -2.70 -7.05
N TYR A 257 -8.06 -3.59 -6.22
CA TYR A 257 -8.64 -3.89 -4.91
C TYR A 257 -8.68 -2.67 -3.97
N PRO A 258 -7.55 -2.06 -3.55
CA PRO A 258 -7.59 -0.89 -2.68
C PRO A 258 -8.26 0.32 -3.33
N VAL A 259 -8.08 0.52 -4.64
CA VAL A 259 -8.70 1.66 -5.35
C VAL A 259 -10.22 1.51 -5.39
N TRP A 260 -10.73 0.35 -5.78
CA TRP A 260 -12.16 0.10 -5.86
C TRP A 260 -12.82 0.10 -4.48
N GLU A 261 -12.17 -0.44 -3.44
CA GLU A 261 -12.65 -0.35 -2.06
C GLU A 261 -12.86 1.11 -1.63
N THR A 262 -11.94 1.99 -2.02
CA THR A 262 -12.00 3.43 -1.71
C THR A 262 -13.17 4.09 -2.45
N VAL A 263 -13.26 3.90 -3.77
CA VAL A 263 -14.32 4.46 -4.62
C VAL A 263 -15.69 3.96 -4.18
N PHE A 264 -15.83 2.65 -3.95
CA PHE A 264 -17.07 2.03 -3.54
C PHE A 264 -17.53 2.48 -2.14
N SER A 265 -16.59 2.67 -1.21
CA SER A 265 -16.88 3.24 0.11
C SER A 265 -17.39 4.68 0.01
N MET A 266 -16.78 5.51 -0.83
CA MET A 266 -17.25 6.89 -1.09
C MET A 266 -18.66 6.88 -1.69
N TYR A 267 -18.89 6.08 -2.74
CA TYR A 267 -20.20 5.92 -3.37
C TYR A 267 -21.28 5.51 -2.36
N ARG A 268 -21.01 4.47 -1.57
CA ARG A 268 -21.94 3.97 -0.54
C ARG A 268 -22.31 5.04 0.48
N LYS A 269 -21.36 5.86 0.92
CA LYS A 269 -21.60 6.94 1.88
C LYS A 269 -22.47 8.04 1.27
N LEU A 270 -22.15 8.46 0.04
CA LEU A 270 -22.92 9.46 -0.69
C LEU A 270 -24.39 9.04 -0.89
N VAL A 271 -24.63 7.80 -1.32
CA VAL A 271 -26.00 7.28 -1.51
C VAL A 271 -26.80 7.23 -0.21
N ARG A 272 -26.14 7.16 0.95
CA ARG A 272 -26.77 7.21 2.28
C ARG A 272 -26.90 8.62 2.85
N GLY A 273 -26.49 9.66 2.11
CA GLY A 273 -26.47 11.04 2.60
C GLY A 273 -25.38 11.29 3.66
N VAL A 274 -24.38 10.41 3.78
CA VAL A 274 -23.27 10.55 4.73
C VAL A 274 -22.04 11.09 3.99
N SER A 275 -21.35 12.05 4.60
CA SER A 275 -20.11 12.59 4.03
C SER A 275 -19.04 11.49 3.84
N PRO A 276 -18.35 11.43 2.69
CA PRO A 276 -17.25 10.48 2.44
C PRO A 276 -16.11 10.55 3.46
N GLY A 277 -15.94 11.69 4.15
CA GLY A 277 -14.91 11.87 5.18
C GLY A 277 -15.18 11.15 6.50
N VAL A 278 -16.39 10.62 6.70
CA VAL A 278 -16.76 9.90 7.93
C VAL A 278 -16.20 8.47 7.90
N ALA A 279 -15.76 8.00 9.07
CA ALA A 279 -15.27 6.63 9.25
C ALA A 279 -16.32 5.59 8.82
N ASP A 280 -15.87 4.52 8.18
CA ASP A 280 -16.74 3.47 7.66
C ASP A 280 -16.37 2.11 8.28
N ALA A 281 -17.39 1.32 8.60
CA ALA A 281 -17.28 0.01 9.24
C ALA A 281 -17.82 -1.12 8.36
N LEU A 282 -18.07 -0.83 7.08
CA LEU A 282 -18.61 -1.77 6.10
C LEU A 282 -17.60 -2.09 4.99
N HIS A 283 -16.31 -1.94 5.25
CA HIS A 283 -15.29 -2.32 4.27
C HIS A 283 -15.35 -3.82 3.95
N PHE A 284 -15.01 -4.21 2.72
CA PHE A 284 -15.18 -5.59 2.26
C PHE A 284 -14.45 -6.60 3.15
N HIS A 285 -13.21 -6.29 3.54
CA HIS A 285 -12.40 -7.12 4.43
C HIS A 285 -13.03 -7.26 5.84
N GLN A 286 -13.70 -6.22 6.35
CA GLN A 286 -14.43 -6.28 7.62
C GLN A 286 -15.68 -7.16 7.52
N LEU A 287 -16.38 -7.12 6.39
CA LEU A 287 -17.54 -7.97 6.14
C LEU A 287 -17.15 -9.45 6.04
N ILE A 288 -16.07 -9.77 5.30
CA ILE A 288 -15.53 -11.13 5.23
C ILE A 288 -15.22 -11.65 6.64
N TYR A 289 -14.51 -10.87 7.44
CA TYR A 289 -14.20 -11.28 8.80
C TYR A 289 -15.45 -11.51 9.66
N ARG A 290 -16.38 -10.56 9.67
CA ARG A 290 -17.59 -10.62 10.51
C ARG A 290 -18.55 -11.73 10.10
N ARG A 291 -18.64 -12.05 8.81
CA ARG A 291 -19.68 -12.93 8.26
C ARG A 291 -19.18 -14.32 7.87
N ILE A 292 -17.94 -14.43 7.39
CA ILE A 292 -17.34 -15.70 6.98
C ILE A 292 -16.49 -16.23 8.14
N VAL A 293 -15.46 -15.50 8.56
CA VAL A 293 -14.47 -16.02 9.51
C VAL A 293 -15.05 -16.23 10.93
N ARG A 294 -15.89 -15.32 11.42
CA ARG A 294 -16.43 -15.38 12.80
C ARG A 294 -17.46 -16.50 13.02
N ARG A 295 -18.23 -16.90 11.99
CA ARG A 295 -19.29 -17.91 12.12
C ARG A 295 -18.76 -19.34 12.29
N VAL A 296 -17.51 -19.60 11.89
CA VAL A 296 -16.85 -20.91 11.97
C VAL A 296 -16.31 -21.20 13.39
N LEU A 297 -16.44 -20.27 14.33
CA LEU A 297 -15.74 -20.34 15.63
C LEU A 297 -16.73 -20.13 16.79
N HIS A 298 -17.05 -21.21 17.51
CA HIS A 298 -17.73 -21.18 18.80
C HIS A 298 -16.71 -21.26 19.95
N GLY A 299 -16.92 -20.48 21.02
CA GLY A 299 -16.22 -20.62 22.30
C GLY A 299 -15.78 -19.30 22.95
N ASP A 300 -16.33 -19.02 24.12
CA ASP A 300 -16.00 -17.89 25.00
C ASP A 300 -14.62 -18.05 25.66
N ALA A 301 -13.71 -17.14 25.29
CA ALA A 301 -12.66 -16.67 26.19
C ALA A 301 -12.15 -15.33 25.64
N ALA A 302 -12.75 -14.24 26.12
CA ALA A 302 -12.58 -12.87 25.68
C ALA A 302 -11.13 -12.30 25.65
N ARG A 303 -10.13 -13.07 26.10
CA ARG A 303 -8.72 -12.72 26.27
C ARG A 303 -7.78 -13.25 25.17
N ARG A 304 -8.26 -14.17 24.32
CA ARG A 304 -7.58 -14.56 23.06
C ARG A 304 -7.92 -13.61 21.90
N MET A 305 -8.89 -12.71 22.09
CA MET A 305 -9.52 -11.86 21.09
C MET A 305 -8.64 -10.77 20.44
N LEU A 306 -7.47 -10.43 20.99
CA LEU A 306 -6.46 -9.62 20.27
C LEU A 306 -5.56 -10.45 19.34
N LYS A 307 -5.50 -11.78 19.55
CA LYS A 307 -4.68 -12.74 18.82
C LYS A 307 -5.54 -13.55 17.84
N ARG A 308 -5.79 -13.08 16.60
CA ARG A 308 -6.11 -13.88 15.37
C ARG A 308 -6.82 -13.11 14.23
N ASN A 309 -6.58 -11.80 14.06
CA ASN A 309 -7.04 -11.13 12.84
C ASN A 309 -6.23 -11.52 11.58
N ASN A 310 -5.14 -12.25 11.79
CA ASN A 310 -4.27 -12.79 10.75
C ASN A 310 -4.94 -13.80 9.80
N ARG A 311 -6.00 -14.50 10.23
CA ARG A 311 -6.63 -15.57 9.42
C ARG A 311 -7.41 -15.05 8.23
N THR A 312 -7.86 -13.79 8.27
CA THR A 312 -8.53 -13.15 7.13
C THR A 312 -7.54 -12.85 6.01
N SER A 313 -6.28 -12.60 6.36
CA SER A 313 -5.25 -12.13 5.43
C SER A 313 -5.01 -13.12 4.29
N PRO A 314 -4.81 -14.44 4.51
CA PRO A 314 -4.66 -15.41 3.42
C PRO A 314 -5.79 -15.41 2.38
N TYR A 315 -7.05 -15.27 2.80
CA TYR A 315 -8.19 -15.20 1.87
C TYR A 315 -8.11 -13.95 0.98
N LEU A 316 -7.71 -12.83 1.57
CA LEU A 316 -7.57 -11.58 0.83
C LEU A 316 -6.29 -11.53 -0.01
N TRP A 317 -5.24 -12.27 0.36
CA TRP A 317 -4.08 -12.49 -0.49
C TRP A 317 -4.46 -13.29 -1.73
N ALA A 318 -5.23 -14.38 -1.56
CA ALA A 318 -5.76 -15.15 -2.69
C ALA A 318 -6.64 -14.26 -3.59
N PHE A 319 -7.49 -13.42 -3.00
CA PHE A 319 -8.30 -12.44 -3.73
C PHE A 319 -7.43 -11.45 -4.51
N THR A 320 -6.32 -10.99 -3.93
CA THR A 320 -5.35 -10.11 -4.61
C THR A 320 -4.66 -10.83 -5.77
N LEU A 321 -4.34 -12.11 -5.63
CA LEU A 321 -3.74 -12.91 -6.69
C LEU A 321 -4.65 -13.06 -7.92
N LEU A 322 -5.99 -13.02 -7.74
CA LEU A 322 -6.93 -13.06 -8.86
C LEU A 322 -6.78 -11.86 -9.81
N THR A 323 -6.25 -10.74 -9.35
CA THR A 323 -5.98 -9.57 -10.20
C THR A 323 -4.52 -9.50 -10.61
N VAL A 324 -3.60 -9.88 -9.72
CA VAL A 324 -2.15 -9.80 -9.98
C VAL A 324 -1.69 -10.80 -11.03
N VAL A 325 -2.16 -12.05 -10.99
CA VAL A 325 -1.77 -13.08 -11.97
C VAL A 325 -2.12 -12.65 -13.40
N PRO A 326 -3.38 -12.29 -13.73
CA PRO A 326 -3.69 -11.82 -15.08
C PRO A 326 -2.98 -10.49 -15.42
N ALA A 327 -2.78 -9.59 -14.46
CA ALA A 327 -2.01 -8.36 -14.71
C ALA A 327 -0.59 -8.66 -15.19
N VAL A 328 0.11 -9.59 -14.51
CA VAL A 328 1.48 -9.97 -14.87
C VAL A 328 1.54 -10.76 -16.18
N LEU A 329 0.54 -11.59 -16.49
CA LEU A 329 0.51 -12.35 -17.76
C LEU A 329 0.21 -11.44 -18.96
N PHE A 330 -0.65 -10.44 -18.79
CA PHE A 330 -1.16 -9.60 -19.86
C PHE A 330 -0.69 -8.14 -19.80
N TRP A 331 0.43 -7.85 -19.15
CA TRP A 331 0.91 -6.49 -18.86
C TRP A 331 1.07 -5.56 -20.09
N ARG A 332 1.18 -6.13 -21.30
CA ARG A 332 1.21 -5.39 -22.59
C ARG A 332 -0.16 -5.21 -23.24
N TYR A 333 -1.17 -6.02 -22.87
CA TYR A 333 -2.44 -6.15 -23.60
C TYR A 333 -3.55 -5.36 -22.93
N THR A 334 -3.63 -4.05 -23.22
CA THR A 334 -4.59 -3.11 -22.64
C THR A 334 -6.05 -3.60 -22.62
N PRO A 335 -6.64 -4.12 -23.73
CA PRO A 335 -8.04 -4.54 -23.72
C PRO A 335 -8.33 -5.68 -22.74
N VAL A 336 -7.39 -6.62 -22.58
CA VAL A 336 -7.51 -7.75 -21.65
C VAL A 336 -7.47 -7.24 -20.21
N LEU A 337 -6.54 -6.32 -19.91
CA LEU A 337 -6.41 -5.71 -18.58
C LEU A 337 -7.67 -4.91 -18.20
N ILE A 338 -8.24 -4.12 -19.12
CA ILE A 338 -9.52 -3.43 -18.93
C ILE A 338 -10.63 -4.45 -18.64
N GLY A 339 -10.71 -5.54 -19.40
CA GLY A 339 -11.68 -6.61 -19.18
C GLY A 339 -11.60 -7.20 -17.77
N PHE A 340 -10.39 -7.48 -17.26
CA PHE A 340 -10.19 -7.95 -15.89
C PHE A 340 -10.53 -6.89 -14.83
N CYS A 341 -10.26 -5.60 -15.08
CA CYS A 341 -10.71 -4.52 -14.19
C CYS A 341 -12.24 -4.49 -14.09
N LEU A 342 -12.94 -4.53 -15.22
CA LEU A 342 -14.41 -4.56 -15.28
C LEU A 342 -14.96 -5.79 -14.56
N LEU A 343 -14.38 -6.97 -14.84
CA LEU A 343 -14.76 -8.23 -14.19
C LEU A 343 -14.60 -8.13 -12.66
N PHE A 344 -13.47 -7.60 -12.19
CA PHE A 344 -13.22 -7.42 -10.76
C PHE A 344 -14.28 -6.52 -10.11
N MET A 345 -14.60 -5.38 -10.74
CA MET A 345 -15.60 -4.44 -10.21
C MET A 345 -16.98 -5.11 -10.07
N VAL A 346 -17.40 -5.87 -11.08
CA VAL A 346 -18.68 -6.61 -11.06
C VAL A 346 -18.65 -7.71 -9.99
N LEU A 347 -17.61 -8.55 -9.96
CA LEU A 347 -17.46 -9.62 -8.97
C LEU A 347 -17.44 -9.08 -7.53
N TYR A 348 -16.72 -7.98 -7.30
CA TYR A 348 -16.65 -7.33 -6.01
C TYR A 348 -18.04 -6.85 -5.55
N VAL A 349 -18.80 -6.16 -6.41
CA VAL A 349 -20.14 -5.67 -6.05
C VAL A 349 -21.10 -6.84 -5.81
N MET A 350 -21.06 -7.89 -6.63
CA MET A 350 -21.88 -9.09 -6.43
C MET A 350 -21.55 -9.77 -5.10
N ALA A 351 -20.26 -9.97 -4.80
CA ALA A 351 -19.81 -10.57 -3.53
C ALA A 351 -20.23 -9.69 -2.34
N TYR A 352 -20.05 -8.38 -2.43
CA TYR A 352 -20.46 -7.42 -1.41
C TYR A 352 -21.96 -7.51 -1.10
N LEU A 353 -22.81 -7.49 -2.14
CA LEU A 353 -24.27 -7.59 -1.99
C LEU A 353 -24.70 -8.96 -1.47
N ALA A 354 -24.05 -10.05 -1.90
CA ALA A 354 -24.33 -11.40 -1.41
C ALA A 354 -24.05 -11.53 0.10
N ILE A 355 -22.91 -10.99 0.56
CA ILE A 355 -22.52 -10.99 1.98
C ILE A 355 -23.50 -10.16 2.81
N ILE A 356 -23.97 -9.01 2.30
CA ILE A 356 -24.94 -8.17 3.01
C ILE A 356 -26.34 -8.79 3.07
N ARG A 357 -26.81 -9.39 1.96
CA ARG A 357 -28.16 -9.93 1.84
C ARG A 357 -28.32 -11.34 2.45
N PHE A 358 -27.33 -11.82 3.22
CA PHE A 358 -27.29 -13.18 3.80
C PHE A 358 -27.37 -14.33 2.78
N LYS A 359 -27.19 -14.06 1.49
CA LYS A 359 -27.13 -15.09 0.44
C LYS A 359 -25.68 -15.51 0.21
N VAL A 360 -24.98 -15.91 1.27
CA VAL A 360 -23.68 -16.59 1.10
C VAL A 360 -24.02 -17.98 0.55
N PRO A 361 -23.56 -18.38 -0.64
CA PRO A 361 -23.86 -19.70 -1.19
C PRO A 361 -23.41 -20.80 -0.21
N GLY A 362 -24.20 -21.86 -0.06
CA GLY A 362 -23.94 -22.93 0.92
C GLY A 362 -22.57 -23.60 0.80
N TRP A 363 -21.95 -23.59 -0.38
CA TRP A 363 -20.60 -24.13 -0.61
C TRP A 363 -19.43 -23.24 -0.13
N LEU A 364 -19.72 -21.97 0.23
CA LEU A 364 -18.79 -21.08 0.94
C LEU A 364 -19.07 -21.04 2.45
N GLN A 365 -20.07 -21.78 2.91
CA GLN A 365 -20.37 -22.01 4.31
C GLN A 365 -19.71 -23.35 4.70
N PRO A 366 -18.72 -23.37 5.59
CA PRO A 366 -18.10 -24.62 6.04
C PRO A 366 -19.01 -25.43 6.95
#